data_AF-A0A945W5C4-F1
#
_entry.id   AF-A0A945W5C4-F1
#
_cell.length_a   1.000
_cell.length_b   1.000
_cell.length_c   1.000
_cell.angle_alpha   90.00
_cell.angle_beta   90.00
_cell.angle_gamma   90.00
#
_symmetry.space_group_name_H-M   'P 1'
#
loop_
_entity.id
_entity.type
_entity.pdbx_description
1 polymer ?
#
loop_
_entity_poly.entity_id
_entity_poly.type
_entity_poly.pdbx_seq_one_letter_code
_entity_poly.pdbx_strand_id
1 'polypeptide(L)'
;MLKKYIRKIIVHWITISGVALIAVGTLLTYVGKSTSNRFDDKYLHQSIGGKSSQVDKLVKSKSELLVRIDEYQKKLLEKSETIQRLKDHVNKLNVIAAKQPADEQVDVPVDKPDVVTSEQHADKQIKAGIHIVPEENLHDIILRAKSLCVEGKDDDAYKIMESLRQKHPDFGQAYFMLGTIEMYKENYVKGQALLNRAIQLGLPDDDMAWAYHNLGYSLLQKQDFKKAKGFLEKAMEFNPDMEESKKALKFLDDLP
;
A
#
# COMPACT_ATOMS: atom_id res chain seq x y z
N MET A 1 56.57 -42.57 32.41
CA MET A 1 56.18 -42.85 31.00
C MET A 1 54.80 -42.28 30.65
N LEU A 2 53.75 -42.56 31.44
CA LEU A 2 52.36 -42.12 31.17
C LEU A 2 52.15 -40.59 31.04
N LYS A 3 52.77 -39.78 31.91
CA LYS A 3 52.65 -38.30 31.88
C LYS A 3 53.15 -37.66 30.58
N LYS A 4 54.19 -38.25 29.95
CA LYS A 4 54.75 -37.74 28.68
C LYS A 4 53.81 -38.01 27.50
N TYR A 5 53.07 -39.13 27.56
CA TYR A 5 52.10 -39.52 26.56
C TYR A 5 50.83 -38.66 26.64
N ILE A 6 50.32 -38.45 27.87
CA ILE A 6 49.16 -37.57 28.11
C ILE A 6 49.46 -36.13 27.66
N ARG A 7 50.67 -35.62 27.94
CA ARG A 7 51.07 -34.27 27.50
C ARG A 7 51.12 -34.15 25.96
N LYS A 8 51.58 -35.19 25.25
CA LYS A 8 51.55 -35.21 23.78
C LYS A 8 50.14 -35.20 23.22
N ILE A 9 49.22 -35.97 23.80
CA ILE A 9 47.81 -36.02 23.38
C ILE A 9 47.16 -34.65 23.60
N ILE A 10 47.35 -34.03 24.77
CA ILE A 10 46.81 -32.69 25.08
C ILE A 10 47.32 -31.64 24.09
N VAL A 11 48.62 -31.64 23.78
CA VAL A 11 49.20 -30.71 22.81
C VAL A 11 48.58 -30.92 21.42
N HIS A 12 48.34 -32.17 21.01
CA HIS A 12 47.74 -32.48 19.71
C HIS A 12 46.27 -32.01 19.62
N TRP A 13 45.48 -32.19 20.68
CA TRP A 13 44.10 -31.70 20.74
C TRP A 13 44.01 -30.16 20.74
N ILE A 14 44.94 -29.49 21.42
CA ILE A 14 45.04 -28.02 21.38
C ILE A 14 45.35 -27.55 19.95
N THR A 15 46.27 -28.21 19.25
CA THR A 15 46.59 -27.85 17.85
C THR A 15 45.42 -28.06 16.90
N ILE A 16 44.66 -29.15 17.04
CA ILE A 16 43.50 -29.44 16.19
C ILE A 16 42.38 -28.42 16.44
N SER A 17 42.12 -28.07 17.70
CA SER A 17 41.13 -27.05 18.08
C SER A 17 41.50 -25.67 17.51
N GLY A 18 42.78 -25.30 17.55
CA GLY A 18 43.27 -24.05 16.97
C GLY A 18 43.03 -23.96 15.46
N VAL A 19 43.31 -25.03 14.72
CA VAL A 19 43.07 -25.08 13.26
C VAL A 19 41.57 -24.99 12.93
N ALA A 20 40.72 -25.68 13.70
CA ALA A 20 39.28 -25.62 13.52
C ALA A 20 38.70 -24.21 13.75
N LEU A 21 39.18 -23.48 14.75
CA LEU A 21 38.76 -22.10 15.01
C LEU A 21 39.15 -21.14 13.88
N ILE A 22 40.33 -21.32 13.29
CA ILE A 22 40.78 -20.52 12.14
C ILE A 22 39.92 -20.82 10.90
N ALA A 23 39.58 -22.10 10.66
CA ALA A 23 38.70 -22.51 9.56
C ALA A 23 37.27 -21.93 9.71
N VAL A 24 36.73 -21.93 10.93
CA VAL A 24 35.42 -21.32 11.21
C VAL A 24 35.46 -19.81 11.05
N GLY A 25 36.53 -19.14 11.53
CA GLY A 25 36.70 -17.70 11.37
C GLY A 25 36.84 -17.27 9.90
N THR A 26 37.57 -18.04 9.10
CA THR A 26 37.70 -17.80 7.65
C THR A 26 36.40 -18.06 6.89
N LEU A 27 35.62 -19.09 7.28
CA LEU A 27 34.29 -19.33 6.71
C LEU A 27 33.30 -18.21 7.09
N LEU A 28 33.30 -17.75 8.33
CA LEU A 28 32.44 -16.65 8.79
C LEU A 28 32.79 -15.33 8.11
N THR A 29 34.08 -15.04 7.91
CA THR A 29 34.50 -13.84 7.16
C THR A 29 34.21 -13.96 5.68
N TYR A 30 34.33 -15.15 5.08
CA TYR A 30 33.95 -15.39 3.68
C TYR A 30 32.44 -15.26 3.46
N VAL A 31 31.62 -15.87 4.32
CA VAL A 31 30.16 -15.75 4.30
C VAL A 31 29.73 -14.31 4.57
N GLY A 32 30.32 -13.66 5.58
CA GLY A 32 30.04 -12.25 5.90
C GLY A 32 30.40 -11.28 4.77
N LYS A 33 31.50 -11.54 4.06
CA LYS A 33 31.90 -10.74 2.88
C LYS A 33 31.04 -11.04 1.65
N SER A 34 30.57 -12.28 1.49
CA SER A 34 29.60 -12.67 0.44
C SER A 34 28.22 -12.04 0.65
N THR A 35 27.78 -11.91 1.92
CA THR A 35 26.53 -11.19 2.26
C THR A 35 26.71 -9.67 2.19
N SER A 36 27.87 -9.14 2.56
CA SER A 36 28.16 -7.70 2.50
C SER A 36 28.30 -7.18 1.06
N ASN A 37 28.89 -7.95 0.13
CA ASN A 37 28.97 -7.56 -1.28
C ASN A 37 27.62 -7.64 -2.02
N ARG A 38 26.56 -8.18 -1.40
CA ARG A 38 25.19 -8.15 -1.95
C ARG A 38 24.41 -6.88 -1.57
N PHE A 39 24.97 -6.04 -0.70
CA PHE A 39 24.37 -4.77 -0.27
C PHE A 39 25.42 -3.66 -0.37
N ASP A 40 25.57 -3.07 -1.56
CA ASP A 40 26.32 -1.82 -1.71
C ASP A 40 25.57 -0.68 -0.98
N ASP A 41 26.03 -0.39 0.24
CA ASP A 41 25.46 0.57 1.21
C ASP A 41 25.30 2.01 0.66
N LYS A 42 26.05 2.35 -0.39
CA LYS A 42 26.00 3.67 -1.05
C LYS A 42 24.70 3.92 -1.81
N TYR A 43 24.07 2.87 -2.36
CA TYR A 43 22.79 2.98 -3.07
C TYR A 43 21.59 3.06 -2.13
N LEU A 44 21.67 2.38 -0.98
CA LEU A 44 20.67 2.45 0.08
C LEU A 44 20.60 3.87 0.67
N HIS A 45 21.73 4.50 1.01
CA HIS A 45 21.70 5.84 1.58
C HIS A 45 21.14 6.93 0.63
N GLN A 46 21.40 6.84 -0.67
CA GLN A 46 20.88 7.81 -1.65
C GLN A 46 19.39 7.55 -1.99
N SER A 47 18.98 6.29 -2.10
CA SER A 47 17.58 5.91 -2.30
C SER A 47 16.73 6.20 -1.06
N ILE A 48 17.25 5.93 0.15
CA ILE A 48 16.61 6.29 1.42
C ILE A 48 16.51 7.81 1.55
N GLY A 49 17.53 8.59 1.18
CA GLY A 49 17.47 10.05 1.20
C GLY A 49 16.40 10.62 0.25
N GLY A 50 16.31 10.09 -0.98
CA GLY A 50 15.28 10.46 -1.95
C GLY A 50 13.87 10.07 -1.49
N LYS A 51 13.69 8.83 -1.01
CA LYS A 51 12.42 8.34 -0.46
C LYS A 51 12.03 9.07 0.82
N SER A 52 12.97 9.47 1.67
CA SER A 52 12.72 10.29 2.86
C SER A 52 12.15 11.65 2.47
N SER A 53 12.70 12.30 1.44
CA SER A 53 12.16 13.57 0.94
C SER A 53 10.75 13.42 0.33
N GLN A 54 10.47 12.30 -0.33
CA GLN A 54 9.12 12.00 -0.82
C GLN A 54 8.14 11.72 0.32
N VAL A 55 8.58 10.99 1.35
CA VAL A 55 7.80 10.76 2.58
C VAL A 55 7.51 12.09 3.27
N ASP A 56 8.48 13.00 3.37
CA ASP A 56 8.27 14.33 3.97
C ASP A 56 7.22 15.15 3.19
N LYS A 57 7.27 15.10 1.86
CA LYS A 57 6.26 15.75 0.99
C LYS A 57 4.88 15.12 1.19
N LEU A 58 4.79 13.79 1.28
CA LEU A 58 3.54 13.07 1.50
C LEU A 58 2.97 13.33 2.90
N VAL A 59 3.81 13.37 3.94
CA VAL A 59 3.41 13.70 5.32
C VAL A 59 2.87 15.12 5.37
N LYS A 60 3.52 16.07 4.67
CA LYS A 60 3.04 17.44 4.56
C LYS A 60 1.71 17.54 3.79
N SER A 61 1.57 16.82 2.68
CA SER A 61 0.30 16.80 1.94
C SER A 61 -0.82 16.16 2.76
N LYS A 62 -0.53 15.07 3.49
CA LYS A 62 -1.48 14.41 4.39
C LYS A 62 -1.92 15.35 5.52
N SER A 63 -1.01 16.12 6.12
CA SER A 63 -1.38 17.08 7.17
C SER A 63 -2.27 18.21 6.62
N GLU A 64 -1.98 18.72 5.42
CA GLU A 64 -2.83 19.70 4.74
C GLU A 64 -4.23 19.14 4.43
N LEU A 65 -4.33 17.87 4.04
CA LEU A 65 -5.61 17.20 3.81
C LEU A 65 -6.41 16.99 5.10
N LEU A 66 -5.76 16.62 6.20
CA LEU A 66 -6.41 16.46 7.51
C LEU A 66 -7.03 17.78 8.00
N VAL A 67 -6.33 18.90 7.80
CA VAL A 67 -6.86 20.24 8.13
C VAL A 67 -8.11 20.55 7.28
N ARG A 68 -8.09 20.25 5.98
CA ARG A 68 -9.28 20.45 5.12
C ARG A 68 -10.45 19.56 5.54
N ILE A 69 -10.19 18.32 5.94
CA ILE A 69 -11.24 17.42 6.43
C ILE A 69 -11.91 17.99 7.68
N ASP A 70 -11.12 18.50 8.63
CA ASP A 70 -11.64 19.15 9.85
C ASP A 70 -12.47 20.40 9.52
N GLU A 71 -12.00 21.23 8.60
CA GLU A 71 -12.76 22.38 8.10
C GLU A 71 -14.10 21.98 7.46
N TYR A 72 -14.12 20.89 6.67
CA TYR A 72 -15.36 20.39 6.07
C TYR A 72 -16.31 19.83 7.13
N GLN A 73 -15.82 19.09 8.11
CA GLN A 73 -16.63 18.57 9.22
C GLN A 73 -17.26 19.71 10.02
N LYS A 74 -16.49 20.76 10.31
CA LYS A 74 -17.00 21.97 10.97
C LYS A 74 -18.10 22.65 10.17
N LYS A 75 -17.91 22.85 8.86
CA LYS A 75 -18.95 23.42 7.97
C LYS A 75 -20.20 22.54 7.92
N LEU A 76 -20.04 21.22 7.99
CA LEU A 76 -21.17 20.28 8.00
C LEU A 76 -21.96 20.37 9.31
N LEU A 77 -21.26 20.55 10.44
CA LEU A 77 -21.87 20.77 11.75
C LEU A 77 -22.62 22.11 11.83
N GLU A 78 -22.05 23.19 11.30
CA GLU A 78 -22.73 24.48 11.22
C GLU A 78 -24.02 24.41 10.38
N LYS A 79 -23.98 23.64 9.27
CA LYS A 79 -25.17 23.36 8.46
C LYS A 79 -26.20 22.53 9.20
N SER A 80 -25.80 21.51 9.96
CA SER A 80 -26.73 20.67 10.71
C SER A 80 -27.41 21.44 11.85
N GLU A 81 -26.69 22.31 12.56
CA GLU A 81 -27.26 23.23 13.54
C GLU A 81 -28.27 24.20 12.90
N THR A 82 -27.95 24.72 11.71
CA THR A 82 -28.85 25.61 10.97
C THR A 82 -30.15 24.89 10.59
N ILE A 83 -30.04 23.64 10.10
CA ILE A 83 -31.19 22.80 9.79
C ILE A 83 -32.03 22.55 11.04
N GLN A 84 -31.41 22.29 12.20
CA GLN A 84 -32.13 22.08 13.45
C GLN A 84 -32.88 23.35 13.89
N ARG A 85 -32.23 24.54 13.82
CA ARG A 85 -32.90 25.82 14.12
C ARG A 85 -34.08 26.09 13.20
N LEU A 86 -33.94 25.76 11.91
CA LEU A 86 -35.03 25.88 10.94
C LEU A 86 -36.18 24.92 11.26
N LYS A 87 -35.89 23.66 11.62
CA LYS A 87 -36.90 22.70 12.10
C LYS A 87 -37.64 23.23 13.33
N ASP A 88 -36.92 23.77 14.30
CA ASP A 88 -37.52 24.35 15.51
C ASP A 88 -38.39 25.58 15.19
N HIS A 89 -37.97 26.42 14.23
CA HIS A 89 -38.76 27.55 13.75
C HIS A 89 -40.05 27.09 13.05
N VAL A 90 -39.97 26.09 12.17
CA VAL A 90 -41.15 25.51 11.51
C VAL A 90 -42.11 24.94 12.54
N ASN A 91 -41.60 24.21 13.55
CA ASN A 91 -42.43 23.68 14.63
C ASN A 91 -43.11 24.80 15.44
N LYS A 92 -42.39 25.88 15.77
CA LYS A 92 -43.00 27.05 16.44
C LYS A 92 -44.08 27.71 15.59
N LEU A 93 -43.85 27.89 14.29
CA LEU A 93 -44.84 28.45 13.37
C LEU A 93 -46.09 27.57 13.27
N ASN A 94 -45.92 26.24 13.20
CA ASN A 94 -47.03 25.29 13.21
C ASN A 94 -47.85 25.35 14.51
N VAL A 95 -47.18 25.51 15.66
CA VAL A 95 -47.86 25.67 16.95
C VAL A 95 -48.61 27.02 17.04
N ILE A 96 -48.08 28.08 16.43
CA ILE A 96 -48.76 29.39 16.37
C ILE A 96 -49.97 29.32 15.42
N ALA A 97 -49.83 28.68 14.26
CA ALA A 97 -50.94 28.43 13.33
C ALA A 97 -52.05 27.58 13.98
N ALA A 98 -51.70 26.63 14.84
CA ALA A 98 -52.66 25.84 15.62
C ALA A 98 -53.30 26.60 16.80
N LYS A 99 -52.79 27.78 17.17
CA LYS A 99 -53.30 28.63 18.27
C LYS A 99 -54.11 29.84 17.79
N GLN A 100 -54.16 30.11 16.48
CA GLN A 100 -55.09 31.10 15.94
C GLN A 100 -56.50 30.52 16.00
N PRO A 101 -57.48 31.22 16.62
CA PRO A 101 -58.87 30.77 16.55
C PRO A 101 -59.33 30.82 15.09
N ALA A 102 -59.98 29.74 14.68
CA ALA A 102 -60.60 29.60 13.39
C ALA A 102 -61.79 30.57 13.28
N ASP A 103 -61.56 31.77 12.77
CA ASP A 103 -62.61 32.67 12.28
C ASP A 103 -62.07 33.44 11.07
N GLU A 104 -61.92 32.74 9.94
CA GLU A 104 -62.36 33.23 8.63
C GLU A 104 -62.30 32.08 7.63
N GLN A 105 -63.48 31.59 7.25
CA GLN A 105 -63.64 30.64 6.16
C GLN A 105 -63.24 31.30 4.84
N VAL A 106 -62.22 30.75 4.17
CA VAL A 106 -62.14 30.79 2.71
C VAL A 106 -61.84 29.37 2.25
N ASP A 107 -62.89 28.77 1.69
CA ASP A 107 -62.96 27.45 1.09
C ASP A 107 -62.14 27.41 -0.21
N VAL A 108 -61.00 26.72 -0.21
CA VAL A 108 -60.33 26.26 -1.43
C VAL A 108 -59.74 24.86 -1.17
N PRO A 109 -60.14 23.82 -1.90
CA PRO A 109 -59.64 22.47 -1.69
C PRO A 109 -58.29 22.30 -2.38
N VAL A 110 -57.24 21.94 -1.62
CA VAL A 110 -55.98 21.48 -2.19
C VAL A 110 -55.50 20.24 -1.42
N ASP A 111 -55.36 19.15 -2.16
CA ASP A 111 -54.83 17.83 -1.79
C ASP A 111 -53.56 17.91 -0.94
N LYS A 112 -53.55 17.19 0.18
CA LYS A 112 -52.33 16.84 0.93
C LYS A 112 -51.78 15.52 0.40
N PRO A 113 -50.51 15.44 -0.03
CA PRO A 113 -49.86 14.15 -0.23
C PRO A 113 -49.43 13.57 1.12
N ASP A 114 -49.71 12.28 1.30
CA ASP A 114 -49.29 11.43 2.41
C ASP A 114 -47.77 11.49 2.66
N VAL A 115 -47.37 12.01 3.82
CA VAL A 115 -46.01 11.84 4.36
C VAL A 115 -46.11 11.33 5.79
N VAL A 116 -46.65 10.12 5.94
CA VAL A 116 -46.49 9.31 7.16
C VAL A 116 -46.43 7.85 6.72
N THR A 117 -45.23 7.29 6.57
CA THR A 117 -44.86 5.86 6.79
C THR A 117 -43.51 5.54 6.12
N SER A 118 -42.41 5.97 6.72
CA SER A 118 -41.08 5.41 6.38
C SER A 118 -40.05 5.51 7.51
N GLU A 119 -40.23 6.41 8.49
CA GLU A 119 -39.29 6.53 9.61
C GLU A 119 -39.40 5.41 10.67
N GLN A 120 -40.57 4.76 10.83
CA GLN A 120 -40.75 3.74 11.88
C GLN A 120 -40.14 2.35 11.56
N HIS A 121 -39.77 2.08 10.31
CA HIS A 121 -39.17 0.79 9.91
C HIS A 121 -37.63 0.82 9.91
N ALA A 122 -37.01 2.01 9.88
CA ALA A 122 -35.55 2.15 9.88
C ALA A 122 -34.95 1.90 11.28
N ASP A 123 -35.60 2.37 12.35
CA ASP A 123 -35.03 2.31 13.70
C ASP A 123 -35.08 0.91 14.35
N LYS A 124 -35.91 -0.01 13.83
CA LYS A 124 -36.06 -1.35 14.41
C LYS A 124 -35.02 -2.36 13.89
N GLN A 125 -34.36 -2.08 12.76
CA GLN A 125 -33.30 -2.94 12.22
C GLN A 125 -31.90 -2.59 12.74
N ILE A 126 -31.70 -1.40 13.30
CA ILE A 126 -30.37 -0.92 13.75
C ILE A 126 -29.96 -1.53 15.12
N LYS A 127 -30.88 -2.19 15.85
CA LYS A 127 -30.59 -2.81 17.16
C LYS A 127 -30.17 -4.29 17.14
N ALA A 128 -30.09 -4.93 15.96
CA ALA A 128 -29.51 -6.26 15.84
C ALA A 128 -28.02 -6.10 15.51
N GLY A 129 -27.15 -6.45 16.47
CA GLY A 129 -25.71 -6.22 16.43
C GLY A 129 -25.05 -6.56 15.09
N ILE A 130 -24.85 -5.53 14.27
CA ILE A 130 -23.80 -5.53 13.26
C ILE A 130 -22.53 -5.20 14.04
N HIS A 131 -21.69 -6.21 14.24
CA HIS A 131 -20.30 -5.96 14.56
C HIS A 131 -19.73 -5.24 13.33
N ILE A 132 -19.74 -3.90 13.36
CA ILE A 132 -19.06 -3.08 12.36
C ILE A 132 -17.58 -3.32 12.63
N VAL A 133 -17.05 -4.39 12.05
CA VAL A 133 -15.61 -4.48 11.81
C VAL A 133 -15.34 -3.28 10.91
N PRO A 134 -14.54 -2.28 11.33
CA PRO A 134 -14.25 -1.16 10.45
C PRO A 134 -13.66 -1.76 9.17
N GLU A 135 -14.31 -1.47 8.04
CA GLU A 135 -13.80 -1.86 6.72
C GLU A 135 -12.41 -1.24 6.62
N GLU A 136 -11.37 -2.07 6.77
CA GLU A 136 -9.98 -1.61 6.80
C GLU A 136 -9.75 -0.84 5.51
N ASN A 137 -9.38 0.43 5.61
CA ASN A 137 -9.26 1.33 4.46
C ASN A 137 -8.30 0.69 3.45
N LEU A 138 -8.70 0.59 2.17
CA LEU A 138 -7.87 0.03 1.10
C LEU A 138 -6.46 0.62 1.11
N HIS A 139 -6.34 1.91 1.40
CA HIS A 139 -5.08 2.60 1.54
C HIS A 139 -4.20 2.02 2.67
N ASP A 140 -4.78 1.76 3.84
CA ASP A 140 -4.07 1.21 5.01
C ASP A 140 -3.63 -0.23 4.74
N ILE A 141 -4.48 -1.02 4.06
CA ILE A 141 -4.14 -2.39 3.64
C ILE A 141 -2.92 -2.38 2.70
N ILE A 142 -2.88 -1.45 1.74
CA ILE A 142 -1.75 -1.28 0.82
C ILE A 142 -0.48 -0.83 1.56
N LEU A 143 -0.58 0.16 2.45
CA LEU A 143 0.57 0.63 3.24
C LEU A 143 1.15 -0.49 4.11
N ARG A 144 0.29 -1.27 4.76
CA ARG A 144 0.69 -2.42 5.55
C ARG A 144 1.41 -3.47 4.70
N ALA A 145 0.86 -3.82 3.55
CA ALA A 145 1.50 -4.78 2.65
C ALA A 145 2.85 -4.26 2.13
N LYS A 146 2.96 -2.96 1.82
CA LYS A 146 4.23 -2.33 1.43
C LYS A 146 5.26 -2.41 2.56
N SER A 147 4.86 -2.15 3.81
CA SER A 147 5.73 -2.30 4.99
C SER A 147 6.23 -3.73 5.15
N LEU A 148 5.36 -4.73 4.98
CA LEU A 148 5.74 -6.14 5.08
C LEU A 148 6.78 -6.54 4.02
N CYS A 149 6.67 -6.04 2.79
CA CYS A 149 7.70 -6.25 1.77
C CYS A 149 9.04 -5.62 2.17
N VAL A 150 9.04 -4.42 2.75
CA VAL A 150 10.28 -3.77 3.25
C VAL A 150 10.92 -4.59 4.39
N GLU A 151 10.10 -5.23 5.22
CA GLU A 151 10.55 -6.14 6.27
C GLU A 151 10.98 -7.53 5.76
N GLY A 152 10.88 -7.79 4.45
CA GLY A 152 11.17 -9.09 3.84
C GLY A 152 10.11 -10.16 4.11
N LYS A 153 8.94 -9.79 4.64
CA LYS A 153 7.80 -10.69 4.93
C LYS A 153 6.88 -10.81 3.71
N ASP A 154 7.45 -11.21 2.59
CA ASP A 154 6.74 -11.24 1.31
C ASP A 154 5.54 -12.18 1.30
N ASP A 155 5.58 -13.30 2.04
CA ASP A 155 4.47 -14.24 2.11
C ASP A 155 3.26 -13.68 2.85
N ASP A 156 3.48 -12.84 3.87
CA ASP A 156 2.38 -12.19 4.60
C ASP A 156 1.79 -11.06 3.76
N ALA A 157 2.63 -10.26 3.09
CA ALA A 157 2.18 -9.27 2.12
C ALA A 157 1.35 -9.92 1.02
N TYR A 158 1.79 -11.08 0.51
CA TYR A 158 1.10 -11.84 -0.51
C TYR A 158 -0.30 -12.27 -0.06
N LYS A 159 -0.44 -12.84 1.15
CA LYS A 159 -1.74 -13.26 1.68
C LYS A 159 -2.72 -12.09 1.82
N ILE A 160 -2.23 -10.94 2.29
CA ILE A 160 -3.06 -9.74 2.45
C ILE A 160 -3.53 -9.26 1.07
N MET A 161 -2.63 -9.17 0.09
CA MET A 161 -2.97 -8.73 -1.26
C MET A 161 -3.86 -9.73 -2.01
N GLU A 162 -3.70 -11.03 -1.76
CA GLU A 162 -4.54 -12.08 -2.32
C GLU A 162 -5.98 -11.99 -1.78
N SER A 163 -6.14 -11.80 -0.48
CA SER A 163 -7.44 -11.52 0.15
C SER A 163 -8.06 -10.23 -0.42
N LEU A 164 -7.25 -9.18 -0.59
CA LEU A 164 -7.71 -7.92 -1.15
C LEU A 164 -8.20 -8.07 -2.60
N ARG A 165 -7.45 -8.81 -3.42
CA ARG A 165 -7.81 -9.14 -4.80
C ARG A 165 -9.13 -9.92 -4.88
N GLN A 166 -9.37 -10.85 -3.95
CA GLN A 166 -10.61 -11.64 -3.93
C GLN A 166 -11.83 -10.78 -3.57
N LYS A 167 -11.66 -9.81 -2.67
CA LYS A 167 -12.73 -8.88 -2.27
C LYS A 167 -12.96 -7.77 -3.30
N HIS A 168 -11.89 -7.29 -3.93
CA HIS A 168 -11.88 -6.20 -4.91
C HIS A 168 -11.14 -6.62 -6.19
N PRO A 169 -11.77 -7.44 -7.05
CA PRO A 169 -11.12 -8.04 -8.22
C PRO A 169 -10.77 -7.03 -9.33
N ASP A 170 -11.26 -5.81 -9.23
CA ASP A 170 -10.99 -4.66 -10.09
C ASP A 170 -9.92 -3.71 -9.52
N PHE A 171 -9.40 -3.98 -8.32
CA PHE A 171 -8.40 -3.12 -7.68
C PHE A 171 -6.97 -3.41 -8.19
N GLY A 172 -6.53 -2.64 -9.18
CA GLY A 172 -5.25 -2.83 -9.88
C GLY A 172 -4.02 -2.91 -8.96
N GLN A 173 -3.96 -2.13 -7.88
CA GLN A 173 -2.81 -2.11 -6.97
C GLN A 173 -2.58 -3.45 -6.26
N ALA A 174 -3.62 -4.25 -6.00
CA ALA A 174 -3.47 -5.59 -5.45
C ALA A 174 -2.72 -6.51 -6.42
N TYR A 175 -3.08 -6.47 -7.72
CA TYR A 175 -2.39 -7.22 -8.76
C TYR A 175 -0.96 -6.73 -8.96
N PHE A 176 -0.71 -5.42 -8.89
CA PHE A 176 0.62 -4.85 -8.99
C PHE A 176 1.55 -5.36 -7.87
N MET A 177 1.07 -5.35 -6.62
CA MET A 177 1.86 -5.84 -5.49
C MET A 177 2.12 -7.34 -5.57
N LEU A 178 1.10 -8.14 -5.88
CA LEU A 178 1.27 -9.59 -6.10
C LEU A 178 2.27 -9.85 -7.24
N GLY A 179 2.14 -9.13 -8.35
CA GLY A 179 3.02 -9.24 -9.50
C GLY A 179 4.46 -8.90 -9.14
N THR A 180 4.68 -7.84 -8.37
CA THR A 180 6.01 -7.41 -7.90
C THR A 180 6.65 -8.45 -6.97
N ILE A 181 5.87 -9.06 -6.06
CA ILE A 181 6.36 -10.14 -5.20
C ILE A 181 6.75 -11.37 -6.03
N GLU A 182 5.94 -11.75 -7.02
CA GLU A 182 6.27 -12.88 -7.91
C GLU A 182 7.50 -12.60 -8.78
N MET A 183 7.68 -11.35 -9.22
CA MET A 183 8.86 -10.90 -9.94
C MET A 183 10.13 -11.03 -9.08
N TYR A 184 10.06 -10.64 -7.80
CA TYR A 184 11.17 -10.79 -6.86
C TYR A 184 11.49 -12.27 -6.56
N LYS A 185 10.47 -13.13 -6.54
CA LYS A 185 10.62 -14.60 -6.44
C LYS A 185 11.05 -15.26 -7.76
N GLU A 186 11.39 -14.49 -8.79
CA GLU A 186 11.77 -14.94 -10.13
C GLU A 186 10.69 -15.78 -10.85
N ASN A 187 9.44 -15.74 -10.37
CA ASN A 187 8.29 -16.36 -11.02
C ASN A 187 7.78 -15.49 -12.17
N TYR A 188 8.66 -15.19 -13.13
CA TYR A 188 8.45 -14.17 -14.16
C TYR A 188 7.17 -14.34 -14.97
N VAL A 189 6.76 -15.58 -15.29
CA VAL A 189 5.52 -15.83 -16.04
C VAL A 189 4.30 -15.36 -15.27
N LYS A 190 4.22 -15.69 -13.98
CA LYS A 190 3.11 -15.31 -13.11
C LYS A 190 3.15 -13.82 -12.79
N GLY A 191 4.34 -13.29 -12.49
CA GLY A 191 4.57 -11.86 -12.27
C GLY A 191 4.12 -11.01 -13.45
N GLN A 192 4.53 -11.37 -14.67
CA GLN A 192 4.10 -10.69 -15.89
C GLN A 192 2.58 -10.70 -16.08
N ALA A 193 1.92 -11.83 -15.84
CA ALA A 193 0.46 -11.91 -15.96
C ALA A 193 -0.26 -10.99 -14.97
N LEU A 194 0.19 -10.94 -13.73
CA LEU A 194 -0.35 -10.07 -12.68
C LEU A 194 -0.10 -8.59 -12.99
N LEU A 195 1.12 -8.22 -13.40
CA LEU A 195 1.45 -6.85 -13.76
C LEU A 195 0.67 -6.35 -14.98
N ASN A 196 0.50 -7.18 -16.01
CA ASN A 196 -0.35 -6.83 -17.15
C ASN A 196 -1.80 -6.63 -16.74
N ARG A 197 -2.33 -7.45 -15.82
CA ARG A 197 -3.68 -7.26 -15.28
C ARG A 197 -3.79 -5.97 -14.49
N ALA A 198 -2.77 -5.63 -13.69
CA ALA A 198 -2.72 -4.38 -12.94
C ALA A 198 -2.78 -3.16 -13.87
N ILE A 199 -1.98 -3.16 -14.95
CA ILE A 199 -1.98 -2.09 -15.96
C ILE A 199 -3.36 -1.95 -16.62
N GLN A 200 -4.02 -3.07 -16.97
CA GLN A 200 -5.37 -3.05 -17.56
C GLN A 200 -6.43 -2.45 -16.62
N LEU A 201 -6.28 -2.63 -15.31
CA LEU A 201 -7.21 -2.12 -14.30
C LEU A 201 -6.92 -0.66 -13.91
N GLY A 202 -5.80 -0.10 -14.36
CA GLY A 202 -5.36 1.23 -14.00
C GLY A 202 -4.54 1.24 -12.71
N LEU A 203 -3.49 2.05 -12.71
CA LEU A 203 -2.59 2.27 -11.57
C LEU A 203 -2.28 3.77 -11.48
N PRO A 204 -1.96 4.28 -10.28
CA PRO A 204 -1.29 5.56 -10.15
C PRO A 204 0.02 5.58 -10.95
N ASP A 205 0.41 6.75 -11.47
CA ASP A 205 1.56 6.88 -12.39
C ASP A 205 2.86 6.28 -11.83
N ASP A 206 3.14 6.46 -10.54
CA ASP A 206 4.31 5.87 -9.90
C ASP A 206 4.28 4.32 -9.94
N ASP A 207 3.14 3.71 -9.60
CA ASP A 207 2.97 2.26 -9.66
C ASP A 207 2.96 1.77 -11.11
N MET A 208 2.45 2.59 -12.05
CA MET A 208 2.49 2.30 -13.50
C MET A 208 3.92 2.25 -14.04
N ALA A 209 4.77 3.20 -13.64
CA ALA A 209 6.19 3.22 -13.97
C ALA A 209 6.89 1.94 -13.47
N TRP A 210 6.68 1.57 -12.20
CA TRP A 210 7.24 0.34 -11.63
C TRP A 210 6.71 -0.93 -12.31
N ALA A 211 5.44 -0.98 -12.70
CA ALA A 211 4.88 -2.13 -13.42
C ALA A 211 5.57 -2.32 -14.77
N TYR A 212 5.74 -1.25 -15.55
CA TYR A 212 6.46 -1.30 -16.81
C TYR A 212 7.95 -1.61 -16.65
N HIS A 213 8.60 -1.06 -15.62
CA HIS A 213 9.98 -1.40 -15.29
C HIS A 213 10.15 -2.89 -15.02
N ASN A 214 9.30 -3.47 -14.17
CA ASN A 214 9.34 -4.88 -13.83
C ASN A 214 9.10 -5.78 -15.05
N LEU A 215 8.18 -5.40 -15.95
CA LEU A 215 8.01 -6.08 -17.23
C LEU A 215 9.26 -5.99 -18.10
N GLY A 216 9.89 -4.82 -18.21
CA GLY A 216 11.16 -4.63 -18.92
C GLY A 216 12.28 -5.50 -18.34
N TYR A 217 12.47 -5.47 -17.03
CA TYR A 217 13.47 -6.27 -16.32
C TYR A 217 13.25 -7.78 -16.55
N SER A 218 12.01 -8.24 -16.50
CA SER A 218 11.67 -9.65 -16.77
C SER A 218 12.11 -10.12 -18.17
N LEU A 219 12.12 -9.20 -19.14
CA LEU A 219 12.50 -9.47 -20.53
C LEU A 219 14.02 -9.38 -20.72
N LEU A 220 14.71 -8.53 -19.95
CA LEU A 220 16.18 -8.56 -19.87
C LEU A 220 16.67 -9.94 -19.42
N GLN A 221 16.04 -10.53 -18.40
CA GLN A 221 16.37 -11.89 -17.93
C GLN A 221 16.13 -12.96 -19.01
N LYS A 222 15.17 -12.74 -19.91
CA LYS A 222 14.90 -13.60 -21.06
C LYS A 222 15.71 -13.23 -22.31
N GLN A 223 16.59 -12.24 -22.22
CA GLN A 223 17.39 -11.69 -23.33
C GLN A 223 16.55 -11.15 -24.51
N ASP A 224 15.27 -10.83 -24.29
CA ASP A 224 14.43 -10.15 -25.28
C ASP A 224 14.64 -8.63 -25.16
N PHE A 225 15.85 -8.19 -25.52
CA PHE A 225 16.32 -6.82 -25.33
C PHE A 225 15.46 -5.78 -26.03
N LYS A 226 14.94 -6.11 -27.22
CA LYS A 226 14.09 -5.21 -28.00
C LYS A 226 12.80 -4.90 -27.26
N LYS A 227 12.10 -5.92 -26.72
CA LYS A 227 10.88 -5.67 -25.94
C LYS A 227 11.19 -5.07 -24.58
N ALA A 228 12.29 -5.48 -23.94
CA ALA A 228 12.72 -4.91 -22.68
C ALA A 228 12.90 -3.38 -22.79
N LYS A 229 13.58 -2.91 -23.84
CA LYS A 229 13.76 -1.48 -24.13
C LYS A 229 12.42 -0.74 -24.18
N GLY A 230 11.47 -1.22 -24.99
CA GLY A 230 10.17 -0.56 -25.11
C GLY A 230 9.36 -0.49 -23.81
N PHE A 231 9.47 -1.49 -22.93
CA PHE A 231 8.83 -1.43 -21.62
C PHE A 231 9.55 -0.47 -20.65
N LEU A 232 10.88 -0.42 -20.68
CA LEU A 232 11.65 0.51 -19.86
C LEU A 232 11.46 1.97 -20.30
N GLU A 233 11.34 2.23 -21.61
CA GLU A 233 10.98 3.54 -22.16
C GLU A 233 9.60 3.98 -21.66
N LYS A 234 8.60 3.10 -21.71
CA LYS A 234 7.28 3.38 -21.11
C LYS A 234 7.34 3.67 -19.62
N ALA A 235 8.18 2.97 -18.86
CA ALA A 235 8.36 3.28 -17.44
C ALA A 235 8.85 4.74 -17.24
N MET A 236 9.74 5.21 -18.11
CA MET A 236 10.26 6.57 -18.11
C MET A 236 9.23 7.62 -18.57
N GLU A 237 8.24 7.25 -19.39
CA GLU A 237 7.12 8.14 -19.74
C GLU A 237 6.26 8.48 -18.52
N PHE A 238 6.03 7.51 -17.61
CA PHE A 238 5.29 7.73 -16.37
C PHE A 238 6.13 8.35 -15.26
N ASN A 239 7.41 7.96 -15.16
CA ASN A 239 8.35 8.55 -14.21
C ASN A 239 9.69 8.86 -14.88
N PRO A 240 9.88 10.10 -15.37
CA PRO A 240 11.12 10.55 -16.00
C PRO A 240 12.35 10.54 -15.08
N ASP A 241 12.16 10.40 -13.77
CA ASP A 241 13.22 10.36 -12.77
C ASP A 241 13.52 8.95 -12.26
N MET A 242 12.97 7.92 -12.91
CA MET A 242 13.19 6.51 -12.54
C MET A 242 14.60 6.04 -12.92
N GLU A 243 15.56 6.24 -12.03
CA GLU A 243 16.98 5.91 -12.22
C GLU A 243 17.23 4.43 -12.57
N GLU A 244 16.42 3.51 -12.04
CA GLU A 244 16.51 2.08 -12.34
C GLU A 244 16.25 1.79 -13.82
N SER A 245 15.24 2.43 -14.41
CA SER A 245 14.92 2.30 -15.84
C SER A 245 15.97 3.00 -16.70
N LYS A 246 16.46 4.19 -16.30
CA LYS A 246 17.56 4.88 -17.01
C LYS A 246 18.82 4.01 -17.09
N LYS A 247 19.21 3.38 -15.98
CA LYS A 247 20.39 2.48 -15.93
C LYS A 247 20.19 1.26 -16.82
N ALA A 248 19.01 0.64 -16.79
CA ALA A 248 18.70 -0.52 -17.60
C ALA A 248 18.69 -0.19 -19.11
N LEU A 249 18.17 0.98 -19.49
CA LEU A 249 18.21 1.48 -20.87
C LEU A 249 19.63 1.76 -21.33
N LYS A 250 20.44 2.44 -20.50
CA LYS A 250 21.84 2.68 -20.80
C LYS A 250 22.61 1.38 -21.01
N PHE A 251 22.41 0.39 -20.13
CA PHE A 251 22.99 -0.93 -20.28
C PHE A 251 22.62 -1.57 -21.63
N LEU A 252 21.37 -1.44 -22.06
CA LEU A 252 20.90 -1.94 -23.35
C LEU A 252 21.50 -1.19 -24.55
N ASP A 253 21.69 0.12 -24.44
CA ASP A 253 22.29 0.94 -25.50
C ASP A 253 23.79 0.68 -25.65
N ASP A 254 24.46 0.26 -24.57
CA ASP A 254 25.87 -0.12 -24.55
C ASP A 254 26.12 -1.57 -25.04
N LEU A 255 25.07 -2.33 -25.39
CA LEU A 255 25.23 -3.68 -25.95
C LEU A 255 25.75 -3.62 -27.40
N PRO A 256 26.72 -4.49 -27.76
CA PRO A 256 27.33 -4.54 -29.09
C PRO A 256 26.39 -5.08 -30.19
#